data_AF-A0A0F9JV75-F1
#
_entry.id   AF-A0A0F9JV75-F1
#
_cell.length_a   1.000
_cell.length_b   1.000
_cell.length_c   1.000
_cell.angle_alpha   90.00
_cell.angle_beta   90.00
_cell.angle_gamma   90.00
#
_symmetry.space_group_name_H-M   'P 1'
#
loop_
_entity.id
_entity.type
_entity.pdbx_description
1 polymer ?
#
loop_
_entity_poly.entity_id
_entity_poly.type
_entity_poly.pdbx_seq_one_letter_code
_entity_poly.pdbx_strand_id
1 'polypeptide(L)'
;MGNMEDSGERKEFDTGAVRDSAEDKPRPDLISPYAQWRKGEWLRLGAIKYDERNWEKGMQFSRCVASMFRHLLQYMMGKTNEDHLAAIAVNAEFLMHYEKMIEMKELPPLLDDMPHYEPTQRGYVDKKKENKPTSSSMWEHLH
;
A
#
# COMPACT_ATOMS: atom_id res chain seq x y z
N MET A 1 5.62 -25.46 19.95
CA MET A 1 6.23 -24.38 20.74
C MET A 1 5.81 -23.07 20.09
N GLY A 2 5.29 -22.11 20.86
CA GLY A 2 4.86 -20.82 20.32
C GLY A 2 6.08 -19.94 20.05
N ASN A 3 6.30 -19.56 18.80
CA ASN A 3 7.32 -18.59 18.44
C ASN A 3 6.77 -17.19 18.69
N MET A 4 7.46 -16.40 19.51
CA MET A 4 7.22 -14.96 19.66
C MET A 4 8.30 -14.23 18.85
N GLU A 5 7.88 -13.40 17.91
CA GLU A 5 8.78 -12.54 17.15
C GLU A 5 9.35 -11.44 18.05
N ASP A 6 10.64 -11.16 17.91
CA ASP A 6 11.42 -10.28 18.79
C ASP A 6 12.39 -9.46 17.94
N SER A 7 12.33 -8.13 18.05
CA SER A 7 13.21 -7.22 17.29
C SER A 7 14.67 -7.20 17.78
N GLY A 8 14.94 -7.73 18.98
CA GLY A 8 16.21 -7.59 19.68
C GLY A 8 16.37 -6.28 20.45
N GLU A 9 15.44 -5.33 20.30
CA GLU A 9 15.46 -4.03 20.98
C GLU A 9 14.39 -3.94 22.06
N ARG A 10 14.64 -3.13 23.10
CA ARG A 10 13.76 -3.05 24.28
C ARG A 10 13.41 -1.61 24.62
N LYS A 11 12.15 -1.41 24.99
CA LYS A 11 11.66 -0.21 25.66
C LYS A 11 11.27 -0.57 27.08
N GLU A 12 11.97 0.03 28.04
CA GLU A 12 11.62 -0.03 29.46
C GLU A 12 10.68 1.14 29.80
N PHE A 13 9.67 0.86 30.63
CA PHE A 13 8.72 1.84 31.13
C PHE A 13 8.98 2.09 32.61
N ASP A 14 8.59 3.26 33.12
CA ASP A 14 8.82 3.66 34.53
C ASP A 14 8.24 2.67 35.56
N THR A 15 7.28 1.84 35.16
CA THR A 15 6.68 0.79 35.99
C THR A 15 7.56 -0.47 36.09
N GLY A 16 8.72 -0.52 35.42
CA GLY A 16 9.58 -1.69 35.28
C GLY A 16 9.13 -2.67 34.21
N ALA A 17 8.05 -2.35 33.47
CA ALA A 17 7.64 -3.17 32.33
C ALA A 17 8.65 -3.01 31.18
N VAL A 18 8.93 -4.10 30.46
CA VAL A 18 9.79 -4.10 29.27
C VAL A 18 9.00 -4.65 28.10
N ARG A 19 9.03 -3.95 26.96
CA ARG A 19 8.39 -4.39 25.71
C ARG A 19 9.35 -4.26 24.54
N ASP A 20 9.15 -5.10 23.54
CA ASP A 20 9.87 -5.00 22.27
C ASP A 20 9.72 -3.62 21.64
N SER A 21 10.75 -3.13 20.95
CA SER A 21 10.71 -1.84 20.27
C SER A 21 9.55 -1.75 19.28
N ALA A 22 9.05 -0.53 19.06
CA ALA A 22 7.97 -0.25 18.13
C ALA A 22 8.39 0.70 17.00
N GLU A 23 9.69 1.03 16.92
CA GLU A 23 10.22 2.03 15.98
C GLU A 23 9.97 1.63 14.51
N ASP A 24 10.20 0.37 14.17
CA ASP A 24 10.03 -0.15 12.81
C ASP A 24 8.68 -0.86 12.57
N LYS A 25 7.71 -0.69 13.48
CA LYS A 25 6.42 -1.38 13.40
C LYS A 25 5.32 -0.48 12.80
N PRO A 26 4.44 -1.03 11.96
CA PRO A 26 3.27 -0.28 11.49
C PRO A 26 2.41 0.15 12.68
N ARG A 27 1.76 1.30 12.56
CA ARG A 27 0.93 1.93 13.61
C ARG A 27 -0.55 1.96 13.22
N PRO A 28 -1.22 0.80 13.02
CA PRO A 28 -2.65 0.76 12.68
C PRO A 28 -3.52 1.35 13.80
N ASP A 29 -3.01 1.40 15.03
CA ASP A 29 -3.63 2.07 16.18
C ASP A 29 -3.83 3.58 15.99
N LEU A 30 -3.09 4.21 15.06
CA LEU A 30 -3.26 5.63 14.71
C LEU A 30 -4.37 5.87 13.67
N ILE A 31 -4.96 4.82 13.11
CA ILE A 31 -6.07 4.99 12.17
C ILE A 31 -7.30 5.47 12.95
N SER A 32 -7.91 6.56 12.47
CA SER A 32 -9.09 7.14 13.11
C SER A 32 -10.21 6.09 13.28
N PRO A 33 -10.74 5.88 14.51
CA PRO A 33 -11.84 4.95 14.72
C PRO A 33 -13.10 5.37 13.95
N TYR A 34 -13.31 6.67 13.73
CA TYR A 34 -14.40 7.16 12.88
C TYR A 34 -14.22 6.79 11.42
N ALA A 35 -12.99 6.81 10.90
CA ALA A 35 -12.72 6.35 9.53
C ALA A 35 -12.97 4.84 9.42
N GLN A 36 -12.51 4.05 10.39
CA GLN A 36 -12.76 2.60 10.44
C GLN A 36 -14.26 2.28 10.46
N TRP A 37 -15.02 2.99 11.31
CA TRP A 37 -16.47 2.81 11.41
C TRP A 37 -17.19 3.10 10.08
N ARG A 38 -16.86 4.23 9.44
CA ARG A 38 -17.45 4.64 8.16
C ARG A 38 -17.15 3.64 7.03
N LYS A 39 -15.92 3.12 6.96
CA LYS A 39 -15.57 2.04 6.02
C LYS A 39 -16.34 0.75 6.31
N GLY A 40 -16.50 0.38 7.58
CA GLY A 40 -17.29 -0.78 8.00
C GLY A 40 -18.74 -0.68 7.51
N GLU A 41 -19.36 0.49 7.67
CA GLU A 41 -20.71 0.74 7.17
C GLU A 41 -20.78 0.68 5.64
N TRP A 42 -19.78 1.24 4.94
CA TRP A 42 -19.70 1.15 3.48
C TRP A 42 -19.58 -0.31 2.99
N LEU A 43 -18.75 -1.11 3.65
CA LEU A 43 -18.60 -2.54 3.36
C LEU A 43 -19.87 -3.34 3.70
N ARG A 44 -20.60 -2.97 4.77
CA ARG A 44 -21.91 -3.55 5.10
C ARG A 44 -22.92 -3.33 3.98
N LEU A 45 -23.02 -2.12 3.44
CA LEU A 45 -23.87 -1.81 2.29
C LEU A 45 -23.44 -2.58 1.03
N GLY A 46 -22.13 -2.70 0.82
CA GLY A 46 -21.56 -3.51 -0.27
C GLY A 46 -21.93 -4.99 -0.15
N ALA A 47 -21.83 -5.58 1.05
CA ALA A 47 -22.17 -6.97 1.32
C ALA A 47 -23.65 -7.28 1.07
N ILE A 48 -24.55 -6.36 1.43
CA ILE A 48 -25.99 -6.48 1.11
C ILE A 48 -26.22 -6.52 -0.41
N LYS A 49 -25.40 -5.78 -1.18
CA LYS A 49 -25.60 -5.61 -2.62
C LYS A 49 -24.92 -6.70 -3.47
N TYR A 50 -23.79 -7.24 -3.03
CA TYR A 50 -22.90 -8.08 -3.84
C TYR A 50 -22.44 -9.37 -3.16
N ASP A 51 -22.94 -9.69 -1.96
CA ASP A 51 -22.47 -10.71 -1.02
C ASP A 51 -21.22 -10.31 -0.21
N GLU A 52 -21.10 -10.90 0.99
CA GLU A 52 -19.91 -10.77 1.83
C GLU A 52 -18.65 -11.21 1.08
N ARG A 53 -17.54 -10.49 1.32
CA ARG A 53 -16.22 -10.78 0.71
C ARG A 53 -16.18 -10.83 -0.82
N ASN A 54 -17.22 -10.39 -1.53
CA ASN A 54 -17.23 -10.39 -3.00
C ASN A 54 -16.07 -9.60 -3.62
N TRP A 55 -15.64 -8.53 -2.96
CA TRP A 55 -14.50 -7.72 -3.38
C TRP A 55 -13.18 -8.51 -3.44
N GLU A 56 -13.01 -9.59 -2.67
CA GLU A 56 -11.77 -10.38 -2.65
C GLU A 56 -11.54 -11.18 -3.94
N LYS A 57 -12.58 -11.36 -4.77
CA LYS A 57 -12.46 -12.01 -6.09
C LYS A 57 -11.59 -11.20 -7.06
N GLY A 58 -11.25 -9.96 -6.71
CA GLY A 58 -10.50 -9.05 -7.57
C GLY A 58 -11.39 -8.32 -8.57
N MET A 59 -10.99 -7.08 -8.87
CA MET A 59 -11.57 -6.26 -9.93
C MET A 59 -10.43 -5.59 -10.69
N GLN A 60 -10.67 -5.25 -11.95
CA GLN A 60 -9.74 -4.42 -12.72
C GLN A 60 -9.43 -3.11 -11.98
N PHE A 61 -8.16 -2.74 -11.91
CA PHE A 61 -7.68 -1.55 -11.19
C PHE A 61 -8.37 -0.30 -11.72
N SER A 62 -8.55 -0.22 -13.04
CA SER A 62 -9.29 0.87 -13.70
C SER A 62 -10.71 1.05 -13.17
N ARG A 63 -11.39 -0.03 -12.73
CA ARG A 63 -12.75 0.03 -12.18
C ARG A 63 -12.76 0.62 -10.78
N CYS A 64 -11.81 0.24 -9.93
CA CYS A 64 -11.61 0.84 -8.61
C CYS A 64 -11.25 2.33 -8.74
N VAL A 65 -10.28 2.66 -9.59
CA VAL A 65 -9.86 4.05 -9.85
C VAL A 65 -11.00 4.90 -10.39
N ALA A 66 -11.76 4.40 -11.38
CA ALA A 66 -12.91 5.12 -11.92
C ALA A 66 -14.00 5.35 -10.86
N SER A 67 -14.21 4.38 -9.96
CA SER A 67 -15.12 4.53 -8.82
C SER A 67 -14.64 5.61 -7.86
N MET A 68 -13.38 5.53 -7.41
CA MET A 68 -12.76 6.54 -6.54
C MET A 68 -12.90 7.95 -7.13
N PHE A 69 -12.60 8.11 -8.42
CA PHE A 69 -12.66 9.41 -9.07
C PHE A 69 -14.08 10.00 -9.08
N ARG A 70 -15.12 9.19 -9.33
CA ARG A 70 -16.51 9.66 -9.22
C ARG A 70 -16.88 10.08 -7.81
N HIS A 71 -16.48 9.31 -6.79
CA HIS A 71 -16.74 9.69 -5.39
C HIS A 71 -15.96 10.94 -4.99
N LEU A 72 -14.73 11.12 -5.48
CA LEU A 72 -13.95 12.34 -5.26
C LEU A 72 -14.64 13.56 -5.87
N LEU A 73 -15.07 13.48 -7.13
CA LEU A 73 -15.80 14.58 -7.78
C LEU A 73 -17.09 14.92 -7.02
N GLN A 74 -17.87 13.91 -6.59
CA GLN A 74 -19.09 14.14 -5.82
C GLN A 74 -18.81 14.78 -4.45
N TYR A 75 -17.74 14.36 -3.77
CA TYR A 75 -17.28 14.99 -2.54
C TYR A 75 -16.89 16.46 -2.77
N MET A 76 -16.13 16.75 -3.82
CA MET A 76 -15.75 18.13 -4.19
C MET A 76 -16.97 19.01 -4.52
N MET A 77 -18.03 18.42 -5.06
CA MET A 77 -19.32 19.09 -5.30
C MET A 77 -20.14 19.31 -4.02
N GLY A 78 -19.66 18.86 -2.85
CA GLY A 78 -20.37 18.97 -1.58
C GLY A 78 -21.56 18.01 -1.46
N LYS A 79 -21.61 16.92 -2.24
CA LYS A 79 -22.69 15.93 -2.12
C LYS A 79 -22.58 15.14 -0.82
N THR A 80 -23.74 14.81 -0.26
CA THR A 80 -23.88 14.09 1.02
C THR A 80 -24.90 12.95 0.95
N ASN A 81 -25.30 12.53 -0.25
CA ASN A 81 -26.31 11.49 -0.44
C ASN A 81 -25.79 10.07 -0.11
N GLU A 82 -24.48 9.92 0.03
CA GLU A 82 -23.81 8.70 0.47
C GLU A 82 -22.44 9.05 1.07
N ASP A 83 -21.77 8.08 1.68
CA ASP A 83 -20.45 8.28 2.26
C ASP A 83 -19.33 8.22 1.18
N HIS A 84 -19.15 9.32 0.46
CA HIS A 84 -18.15 9.39 -0.61
C HIS A 84 -16.71 9.19 -0.11
N LEU A 85 -16.35 9.67 1.08
CA LEU A 85 -14.98 9.48 1.62
C LEU A 85 -14.72 8.03 2.00
N ALA A 86 -15.69 7.33 2.59
CA ALA A 86 -15.58 5.90 2.86
C ALA A 86 -15.44 5.11 1.55
N ALA A 87 -16.23 5.47 0.52
CA ALA A 87 -16.14 4.83 -0.79
C ALA A 87 -14.75 4.99 -1.44
N ILE A 88 -14.15 6.19 -1.35
CA ILE A 88 -12.79 6.44 -1.83
C ILE A 88 -11.79 5.58 -1.07
N ALA A 89 -11.83 5.61 0.27
CA ALA A 89 -10.90 4.87 1.12
C ALA A 89 -10.97 3.36 0.89
N VAL A 90 -12.17 2.79 0.82
CA VAL A 90 -12.38 1.35 0.59
C VAL A 90 -11.86 0.91 -0.78
N ASN A 91 -12.07 1.71 -1.85
CA ASN A 91 -11.52 1.35 -3.16
C ASN A 91 -9.99 1.43 -3.19
N ALA A 92 -9.38 2.38 -2.48
CA ALA A 92 -7.93 2.43 -2.32
C ALA A 92 -7.40 1.21 -1.54
N GLU A 93 -8.12 0.77 -0.49
CA GLU A 93 -7.80 -0.45 0.26
C GLU A 93 -7.93 -1.72 -0.58
N PHE A 94 -8.91 -1.79 -1.48
CA PHE A 94 -9.00 -2.89 -2.43
C PHE A 94 -7.80 -2.95 -3.36
N LEU A 95 -7.34 -1.81 -3.89
CA LEU A 95 -6.15 -1.74 -4.73
C LEU A 95 -4.90 -2.22 -3.97
N MET A 96 -4.66 -1.71 -2.76
CA MET A 96 -3.53 -2.15 -1.90
C MET A 96 -3.58 -3.66 -1.64
N HIS A 97 -4.78 -4.22 -1.41
CA HIS A 97 -4.96 -5.65 -1.25
C HIS A 97 -4.65 -6.40 -2.55
N TYR A 98 -5.18 -5.97 -3.69
CA TYR A 98 -4.98 -6.65 -4.97
C TYR A 98 -3.52 -6.63 -5.41
N GLU A 99 -2.80 -5.52 -5.21
CA GLU A 99 -1.35 -5.45 -5.43
C GLU A 99 -0.63 -6.55 -4.64
N LYS A 100 -0.96 -6.71 -3.35
CA LYS A 100 -0.37 -7.75 -2.52
C LYS A 100 -0.75 -9.15 -2.96
N MET A 101 -2.01 -9.37 -3.34
CA MET A 101 -2.48 -10.69 -3.79
C MET A 101 -1.89 -11.09 -5.14
N ILE A 102 -1.64 -10.13 -6.05
CA ILE A 102 -0.92 -10.36 -7.30
C ILE A 102 0.55 -10.71 -7.01
N GLU A 103 1.21 -9.98 -6.09
CA GLU A 103 2.58 -10.29 -5.65
C GLU A 103 2.69 -11.71 -5.11
N MET A 104 1.70 -12.14 -4.31
CA MET A 104 1.61 -13.49 -3.75
C MET A 104 1.12 -14.55 -4.75
N LYS A 105 0.77 -14.16 -5.98
CA LYS A 105 0.24 -15.03 -7.05
C LYS A 105 -1.14 -15.65 -6.76
N GLU A 106 -1.90 -15.05 -5.85
CA GLU A 106 -3.27 -15.46 -5.50
C GLU A 106 -4.33 -14.80 -6.40
N LEU A 107 -4.03 -13.63 -6.97
CA LEU A 107 -4.84 -12.97 -7.99
C LEU A 107 -4.05 -12.82 -9.30
N PRO A 108 -4.74 -12.85 -10.47
CA PRO A 108 -4.05 -12.77 -11.75
C PRO A 108 -3.52 -11.35 -12.01
N PRO A 109 -2.30 -11.21 -12.57
CA PRO A 109 -1.70 -9.89 -12.84
C PRO A 109 -2.48 -9.06 -13.87
N LEU A 110 -3.36 -9.69 -14.66
CA LEU A 110 -4.24 -9.00 -15.62
C LEU A 110 -5.23 -8.03 -14.95
N LEU A 111 -5.45 -8.13 -13.63
CA LEU A 111 -6.29 -7.17 -12.91
C LEU A 111 -5.67 -5.77 -12.86
N ASP A 112 -4.35 -5.65 -12.92
CA ASP A 112 -3.71 -4.36 -13.13
C ASP A 112 -3.73 -4.00 -14.62
N ASP A 113 -4.84 -3.38 -15.03
CA ASP A 113 -5.10 -2.93 -16.40
C ASP A 113 -4.79 -1.43 -16.60
N MET A 114 -4.13 -0.80 -15.62
CA MET A 114 -3.79 0.61 -15.67
C MET A 114 -2.53 0.86 -16.51
N PRO A 115 -2.46 1.98 -17.25
CA PRO A 115 -1.24 2.36 -17.94
C PRO A 115 -0.16 2.81 -16.94
N HIS A 116 1.01 2.17 -17.00
CA HIS A 116 2.20 2.55 -16.24
C HIS A 116 3.11 3.43 -17.10
N TYR A 117 2.96 4.74 -16.98
CA TYR A 117 3.70 5.72 -17.79
C TYR A 117 5.16 5.91 -17.38
N GLU A 118 5.50 5.55 -16.13
CA GLU A 118 6.87 5.61 -15.64
C GLU A 118 7.59 4.27 -15.87
N PRO A 119 8.89 4.27 -16.20
CA PRO A 119 9.67 3.05 -16.30
C PRO A 119 9.68 2.32 -14.96
N THR A 120 9.33 1.04 -14.95
CA THR A 120 9.52 0.21 -13.75
C THR A 120 11.00 0.18 -13.36
N GLN A 121 11.32 0.17 -12.07
CA GLN A 121 12.70 0.07 -11.54
C GLN A 121 13.48 -1.13 -12.13
N ARG A 122 12.78 -2.16 -12.65
CA ARG A 122 13.37 -3.29 -13.39
C ARG A 122 14.07 -2.90 -14.70
N GLY A 123 13.79 -1.72 -15.25
CA GLY A 123 14.42 -1.19 -16.47
C GLY A 123 15.25 0.08 -16.26
N TYR A 124 15.30 0.64 -15.05
CA TYR A 124 16.14 1.80 -14.75
C TYR A 124 17.57 1.35 -14.43
N VAL A 125 18.43 1.33 -15.44
CA VAL A 125 19.88 1.26 -15.23
C VAL A 125 20.35 2.64 -14.81
N ASP A 126 20.74 2.79 -13.55
CA ASP A 126 21.32 4.01 -13.01
C ASP A 126 22.69 4.28 -13.65
N LYS A 127 22.70 4.99 -14.78
CA LYS A 127 23.90 5.34 -15.56
C LYS A 127 24.95 6.15 -14.75
N LYS A 128 24.61 6.67 -13.57
CA LYS A 128 25.56 7.38 -12.70
C LYS A 128 26.50 6.47 -11.92
N LYS A 129 26.26 5.15 -11.88
CA LYS A 129 27.14 4.19 -11.17
C LYS A 129 28.30 3.65 -12.02
N GLU A 130 28.32 3.89 -13.34
CA GLU A 130 29.38 3.38 -14.23
C GLU A 130 30.64 4.26 -14.30
N ASN A 131 30.60 5.53 -13.88
CA ASN A 131 31.73 6.45 -14.01
C ASN A 131 32.32 6.89 -12.66
N LYS A 132 32.69 5.94 -11.79
CA LYS A 132 33.78 6.19 -10.85
C LYS A 132 35.07 5.65 -11.48
N PRO A 133 35.97 6.51 -12.00
CA PRO A 133 37.31 6.04 -12.35
C PRO A 133 37.95 5.51 -11.07
N THR A 134 38.31 4.23 -11.07
CA THR A 134 39.17 3.65 -10.05
C THR A 134 40.50 4.38 -10.09
N SER A 135 40.77 5.19 -9.07
CA SER A 135 42.05 5.87 -8.90
C SER A 135 43.13 4.85 -8.55
N SER A 136 43.65 4.13 -9.55
CA SER A 136 44.94 3.44 -9.51
C SER A 136 45.15 2.65 -10.81
N SER A 137 45.51 3.32 -11.90
CA SER A 137 46.51 2.79 -12.84
C SER A 137 46.84 3.82 -13.92
N MET A 138 48.09 3.78 -14.37
CA MET A 138 48.64 4.40 -15.58
C MET A 138 49.03 5.88 -15.53
N TRP A 139 50.21 6.14 -14.97
CA TRP A 139 51.27 6.90 -15.66
C TRP A 139 52.65 6.27 -15.40
N GLU A 140 52.78 4.98 -15.71
CA GLU A 140 54.07 4.45 -16.17
C GLU A 140 54.09 4.57 -17.70
N HIS A 141 55.22 5.08 -18.22
CA HIS A 141 55.63 5.18 -19.64
C HIS A 141 55.11 6.44 -20.39
N LEU A 142 55.92 7.29 -21.06
CA LEU A 142 57.31 7.28 -21.51
C LEU A 142 57.71 8.73 -21.92
N HIS A 143 59.00 9.02 -21.75
CA HIS A 143 59.86 9.99 -22.48
C HIS A 143 59.66 11.50 -22.33
#